data_AF-A0AAP0G5W0-F1
#
_entry.id   AF-A0AAP0G5W0-F1
#
_cell.length_a   1.000
_cell.length_b   1.000
_cell.length_c   1.000
_cell.angle_alpha   90.00
_cell.angle_beta   90.00
_cell.angle_gamma   90.00
#
_symmetry.space_group_name_H-M   'P 1'
#
loop_
_entity.id
_entity.type
_entity.pdbx_description
1 polymer ?
#
loop_
_entity_poly.entity_id
_entity_poly.type
_entity_poly.pdbx_seq_one_letter_code
_entity_poly.pdbx_strand_id
1 'polypeptide(L)' 'MENLAFLANASNLVTYLERFMHFSPARSATAVTNFMGTAFLLALLGGFMSDAYLTTYVLYLLGTLIEFSVSAYPLILF' A
#
# COMPACT_ATOMS: atom_id res chain seq x y z
N MET A 1 -4.03 -15.19 -10.06
CA MET A 1 -5.17 -14.55 -9.37
C MET A 1 -4.75 -13.32 -8.55
N GLU A 2 -3.58 -13.32 -7.90
CA GLU A 2 -3.07 -12.14 -7.13
C GLU A 2 -3.10 -10.81 -7.91
N ASN A 3 -2.62 -10.79 -9.16
CA ASN A 3 -2.62 -9.56 -9.95
C ASN A 3 -4.03 -9.00 -10.22
N LEU A 4 -5.04 -9.86 -10.36
CA LEU A 4 -6.42 -9.42 -10.59
C LEU A 4 -7.02 -8.79 -9.34
N ALA A 5 -6.74 -9.35 -8.16
CA ALA A 5 -7.19 -8.76 -6.89
C ALA A 5 -6.54 -7.38 -6.65
N PHE A 6 -5.25 -7.25 -6.98
CA PHE A 6 -4.54 -5.97 -6.90
C PHE A 6 -5.12 -4.92 -7.86
N LEU A 7 -5.36 -5.29 -9.13
CA LEU A 7 -5.98 -4.42 -10.14
C LEU A 7 -7.42 -4.02 -9.76
N ALA A 8 -8.20 -4.97 -9.22
CA ALA A 8 -9.55 -4.69 -8.72
C ALA A 8 -9.54 -3.69 -7.56
N ASN A 9 -8.62 -3.86 -6.60
CA ASN A 9 -8.44 -2.92 -5.49
C ASN A 9 -7.99 -1.54 -5.98
N ALA A 10 -7.10 -1.46 -6.96
CA ALA A 10 -6.71 -0.20 -7.58
C ALA A 10 -7.92 0.52 -8.23
N SER A 11 -8.73 -0.20 -9.00
CA SER A 11 -9.95 0.35 -9.60
C SER A 11 -10.95 0.86 -8.55
N ASN A 12 -11.14 0.09 -7.48
CA ASN A 12 -11.98 0.48 -6.35
C ASN A 12 -11.45 1.76 -5.67
N LEU A 13 -10.13 1.86 -5.49
CA LEU A 13 -9.50 3.03 -4.89
C LEU A 13 -9.65 4.28 -5.76
N VAL A 14 -9.50 4.17 -7.09
CA VAL A 14 -9.76 5.30 -8.00
C VAL A 14 -11.18 5.81 -7.85
N THR A 15 -12.15 4.88 -7.84
CA THR A 15 -13.57 5.22 -7.68
C THR A 15 -13.86 5.82 -6.30
N TYR A 16 -13.19 5.33 -5.24
CA TYR A 16 -13.32 5.89 -3.91
C TYR A 16 -12.81 7.33 -3.83
N LEU A 17 -11.62 7.59 -4.38
CA LEU A 17 -11.04 8.94 -4.40
C LEU A 17 -11.90 9.92 -5.21
N GLU A 18 -12.45 9.47 -6.34
CA GLU A 18 -13.36 10.28 -7.16
C GLU A 18 -14.68 10.58 -6.44
N ARG A 19 -15.36 9.54 -5.92
CA ARG A 19 -16.75 9.68 -5.43
C ARG A 19 -16.87 10.17 -4.00
N PHE A 20 -15.96 9.76 -3.12
CA PHE A 20 -16.06 10.03 -1.68
C PHE A 20 -15.04 11.06 -1.20
N MET A 21 -13.87 11.14 -1.83
CA MET A 21 -12.84 12.14 -1.50
C MET A 21 -12.87 13.36 -2.44
N HIS A 22 -13.79 13.38 -3.41
CA HIS A 22 -14.03 14.48 -4.35
C HIS A 22 -12.80 14.91 -5.17
N PHE A 23 -11.91 13.98 -5.51
CA PHE A 23 -10.82 14.24 -6.45
C PHE A 23 -11.35 14.25 -7.89
N SER A 24 -10.70 15.02 -8.77
CA SER A 24 -11.00 14.93 -10.22
C SER A 24 -10.56 13.56 -10.76
N PRO A 25 -11.20 13.02 -11.81
CA PRO A 25 -10.86 11.70 -12.35
C PRO A 25 -9.37 11.54 -12.69
N ALA A 26 -8.77 12.56 -13.30
CA ALA A 26 -7.34 12.57 -13.61
C ALA A 26 -6.47 12.52 -12.34
N ARG A 27 -6.81 13.29 -11.31
CA ARG A 27 -6.05 13.32 -10.05
C ARG A 27 -6.19 12.00 -9.28
N SER A 28 -7.38 11.39 -9.25
CA SER A 28 -7.60 10.07 -8.67
C SER A 28 -6.75 9.00 -9.36
N ALA A 29 -6.77 8.95 -10.69
CA ALA A 29 -5.99 7.98 -11.45
C ALA A 29 -4.47 8.16 -11.24
N THR A 30 -3.97 9.40 -11.24
CA THR A 30 -2.55 9.68 -10.97
C THR A 30 -2.15 9.29 -9.54
N ALA A 31 -2.98 9.60 -8.55
CA ALA A 31 -2.71 9.25 -7.15
C ALA A 31 -2.62 7.73 -6.95
N VAL A 32 -3.57 6.97 -7.51
CA VAL A 32 -3.56 5.50 -7.42
C VAL A 32 -2.39 4.91 -8.21
N THR A 33 -2.07 5.43 -9.39
CA THR A 33 -0.93 4.95 -10.18
C THR A 33 0.39 5.18 -9.45
N ASN A 34 0.57 6.35 -8.82
CA ASN A 34 1.74 6.64 -8.00
C ASN A 34 1.82 5.69 -6.80
N PHE A 35 0.70 5.47 -6.10
CA PHE A 35 0.63 4.53 -4.97
C PHE A 35 1.04 3.11 -5.39
N MET A 36 0.47 2.59 -6.48
CA MET A 36 0.82 1.27 -7.01
C MET A 36 2.30 1.19 -7.41
N GLY A 37 2.81 2.22 -8.10
CA GLY A 37 4.22 2.29 -8.48
C GLY A 37 5.15 2.26 -7.27
N THR A 38 4.84 3.04 -6.23
CA THR A 38 5.60 3.03 -4.97
C THR A 38 5.52 1.66 -4.28
N ALA A 39 4.35 1.02 -4.24
CA ALA A 39 4.20 -0.32 -3.65
C ALA A 39 5.07 -1.37 -4.36
N PHE A 40 5.13 -1.34 -5.70
CA PHE A 40 6.02 -2.22 -6.46
C PHE A 40 7.50 -1.97 -6.20
N LEU A 41 7.91 -0.70 -6.15
CA LEU A 41 9.29 -0.34 -5.81
C LEU A 41 9.65 -0.74 -4.38
N LEU A 42 8.72 -0.61 -3.43
CA LEU A 42 8.91 -1.02 -2.05
C LEU A 42 9.03 -2.55 -1.91
N ALA A 43 8.25 -3.31 -2.69
CA ALA A 43 8.38 -4.77 -2.74
C ALA A 43 9.76 -5.20 -3.27
N LEU A 44 10.26 -4.55 -4.32
CA LEU A 44 11.61 -4.78 -4.85
C LEU A 44 12.68 -4.46 -3.80
N LEU A 45 12.56 -3.30 -3.15
CA LEU A 45 13.48 -2.89 -2.08
C LEU A 45 13.46 -3.88 -0.91
N GLY A 46 12.28 -4.31 -0.48
CA GLY A 46 12.10 -5.29 0.58
C GLY A 46 12.76 -6.63 0.24
N GLY A 47 12.50 -7.16 -0.95
CA GLY A 47 13.17 -8.38 -1.41
C GLY A 47 14.69 -8.26 -1.38
N PHE A 48 15.24 -7.17 -1.95
CA PHE A 48 16.67 -6.91 -1.91
C PHE A 48 17.23 -6.81 -0.48
N MET A 49 16.54 -6.11 0.42
CA MET A 49 16.96 -5.98 1.82
C MET A 49 16.96 -7.34 2.54
N SER A 50 15.97 -8.21 2.24
CA SER A 50 15.88 -9.57 2.78
C SER A 50 17.00 -10.48 2.30
N ASP A 51 17.53 -10.24 1.10
CA ASP A 51 18.57 -11.09 0.51
C ASP A 51 19.98 -10.61 0.89
N ALA A 52 20.17 -9.29 1.03
CA ALA A 52 21.49 -8.69 1.19
C ALA A 52 21.86 -8.28 2.62
N TYR A 53 20.90 -7.90 3.48
CA TYR A 53 21.21 -7.22 4.74
C TYR A 53 20.44 -7.71 5.96
N LEU A 54 19.15 -8.04 5.81
CA LEU A 54 18.23 -8.39 6.89
C LEU A 54 17.65 -9.78 6.61
N THR A 55 17.21 -10.50 7.65
CA THR A 55 16.47 -11.74 7.42
C THR A 55 15.04 -11.43 6.97
N THR A 56 14.44 -12.34 6.19
CA THR A 56 13.03 -12.26 5.78
C THR A 56 12.10 -12.10 6.98
N TYR A 57 12.43 -12.77 8.10
CA TYR A 57 11.65 -12.69 9.33
C TYR A 57 11.61 -11.27 9.91
N VAL A 58 12.75 -10.57 9.97
CA VAL A 58 12.81 -9.19 10.46
C VAL A 58 12.00 -8.26 9.56
N LEU A 59 12.08 -8.45 8.24
CA LEU A 59 11.31 -7.64 7.29
C LEU A 59 9.80 -7.84 7.42
N TYR A 60 9.37 -9.08 7.65
CA TYR A 60 7.97 -9.39 7.94
C TYR A 60 7.51 -8.71 9.23
N LEU A 61 8.29 -8.80 10.31
CA LEU A 61 7.96 -8.14 11.58
C LEU A 61 7.86 -6.62 11.44
N LEU A 62 8.76 -5.99 10.69
CA LEU A 62 8.70 -4.55 10.42
C LEU A 62 7.43 -4.18 9.66
N GLY A 63 7.09 -4.94 8.62
CA GLY A 63 5.85 -4.74 7.85
C GLY A 63 4.60 -4.84 8.71
N THR A 64 4.48 -5.92 9.50
CA THR A 64 3.35 -6.12 10.41
C THR A 64 3.30 -5.06 11.52
N LEU A 65 4.44 -4.62 12.06
CA LEU A 65 4.48 -3.58 13.08
C LEU A 65 3.99 -2.23 12.53
N ILE A 66 4.40 -1.88 11.30
CA ILE A 66 3.94 -0.67 10.61
C ILE A 66 2.42 -0.75 10.41
N GLU A 67 1.90 -1.85 9.87
CA GLU A 67 0.46 -2.04 9.65
C GLU A 67 -0.34 -1.99 10.96
N PHE A 68 0.15 -2.65 12.00
CA PHE A 68 -0.47 -2.63 13.32
C PHE A 68 -0.51 -1.22 13.90
N SER A 69 0.57 -0.45 13.79
CA SER A 69 0.60 0.94 14.27
C SER A 69 -0.45 1.80 13.56
N VAL A 70 -0.57 1.67 12.23
CA VAL A 70 -1.57 2.39 11.43
C VAL A 70 -3.00 2.03 11.86
N SER A 71 -3.29 0.73 12.04
CA SER A 71 -4.61 0.27 12.47
C SER A 71 -4.94 0.64 13.91
N ALA A 72 -3.93 0.87 14.77
CA ALA A 72 -4.14 1.20 16.17
C ALA A 72 -4.44 2.70 16.40
N TYR A 73 -4.07 3.61 15.49
CA TYR A 73 -4.30 5.06 15.68
C TYR A 73 -5.75 5.44 15.98
N PRO A 74 -6.78 4.91 15.27
CA PRO A 74 -8.17 5.21 15.61
C PRO A 74 -8.52 4.71 17.01
N LEU A 75 -8.03 3.53 17.42
CA LEU A 75 -8.34 2.90 18.70
C LEU A 75 -7.68 3.59 19.90
N ILE A 76 -6.56 4.29 19.70
CA ILE A 76 -5.85 5.02 20.76
C ILE A 76 -6.49 6.40 21.03
N LEU A 77 -7.25 6.92 20.07
CA LEU A 77 -7.88 8.24 20.14
C LEU A 77 -9.33 8.22 20.67
N PHE A 78 -9.84 7.05 21.09
CA PHE A 78 -11.14 6.84 21.74
C PHE A 78 -10.97 6.14 23.08
#